data_AF-A0A645D585-F1
#
_entry.id   AF-A0A645D585-F1
#
_cell.length_a   1.000
_cell.length_b   1.000
_cell.length_c   1.000
_cell.angle_alpha   90.00
_cell.angle_beta   90.00
_cell.angle_gamma   90.00
#
_symmetry.space_group_name_H-M   'P 1'
#
loop_
_entity.id
_entity.type
_entity.pdbx_description
1 polymer ?
#
loop_
_entity_poly.entity_id
_entity_poly.type
_entity_poly.pdbx_seq_one_letter_code
_entity_poly.pdbx_strand_id
1 'polypeptide(L)'
;MLERVRSANVLLLESNHDVRMLQDCPRRPWSLKQRILGRHGHLSNEAAADLAQEVMNQDLRHLYLGHLSRECNQPDLARKVMQERLNMMGASHVKLQVSAQDTPSATLEL
;
A
#
# COMPACT_ATOMS: atom_id res chain seq x y z
N MET A 1 -0.74 -0.42 17.97
CA MET A 1 -1.57 -0.45 16.75
C MET A 1 -1.38 -1.77 16.00
N LEU A 2 -0.14 -2.14 15.67
CA LEU A 2 0.19 -3.39 14.94
C LEU A 2 -0.40 -4.66 15.56
N GLU A 3 -0.36 -4.81 16.90
CA GLU A 3 -0.97 -5.97 17.59
C GLU A 3 -2.48 -6.11 17.37
N ARG A 4 -3.21 -5.01 17.21
CA ARG A 4 -4.68 -5.05 17.03
C ARG A 4 -5.08 -5.50 15.62
N VAL A 5 -4.14 -5.50 14.67
CA VAL A 5 -4.38 -5.84 13.27
C VAL A 5 -3.95 -7.28 12.95
N ARG A 6 -3.21 -7.93 13.85
CA ARG A 6 -2.70 -9.30 13.64
C ARG A 6 -3.77 -10.39 13.60
N SER A 7 -5.00 -10.11 14.03
CA SER A 7 -6.13 -11.04 13.89
C SER A 7 -7.05 -10.69 12.73
N ALA A 8 -6.68 -9.73 11.88
CA ALA A 8 -7.53 -9.29 10.78
C ALA A 8 -7.47 -10.27 9.60
N ASN A 9 -8.64 -10.70 9.11
CA ASN A 9 -8.75 -11.46 7.88
C ASN A 9 -8.61 -10.58 6.62
N VAL A 10 -8.86 -9.27 6.77
CA VAL A 10 -8.78 -8.25 5.72
C VAL A 10 -7.96 -7.07 6.21
N LEU A 11 -7.04 -6.61 5.37
CA LEU A 11 -6.24 -5.43 5.63
C LEU A 11 -6.31 -4.48 4.43
N LEU A 12 -6.57 -3.19 4.69
CA LEU A 12 -6.42 -2.10 3.73
C LEU A 12 -5.21 -1.26 4.16
N LEU A 13 -4.21 -1.16 3.29
CA LEU A 13 -3.03 -0.31 3.51
C LEU A 13 -3.03 0.86 2.54
N GLU A 14 -2.65 2.02 3.06
CA GLU A 14 -2.28 3.15 2.21
C GLU A 14 -1.01 2.82 1.42
N SER A 15 -1.04 3.04 0.11
CA SER A 15 0.09 2.89 -0.81
C SER A 15 0.13 4.13 -1.69
N ASN A 16 0.42 5.29 -1.11
CA ASN A 16 0.10 6.56 -1.72
C ASN A 16 1.00 6.90 -2.90
N HIS A 17 2.30 6.65 -2.82
CA HIS A 17 3.23 7.12 -3.83
C HIS A 17 4.36 6.13 -4.10
N ASP A 18 4.88 6.19 -5.31
CA ASP A 18 6.23 5.74 -5.61
C ASP A 18 7.21 6.88 -5.29
N VAL A 19 8.31 6.55 -4.62
CA VAL A 19 9.28 7.56 -4.13
C VAL A 19 9.92 8.30 -5.30
N ARG A 20 10.27 7.60 -6.38
CA ARG A 20 10.92 8.22 -7.55
C ARG A 20 9.93 9.12 -8.29
N MET A 21 8.73 8.64 -8.56
CA MET A 21 7.68 9.44 -9.18
C MET A 21 7.34 10.70 -8.36
N LEU A 22 7.34 10.62 -7.03
CA LEU A 22 7.15 11.79 -6.18
C LEU A 22 8.32 12.77 -6.27
N GLN A 23 9.55 12.29 -6.23
CA GLN A 23 10.76 13.10 -6.35
C GLN A 23 10.83 13.81 -7.71
N ASP A 24 10.46 13.11 -8.78
CA ASP A 24 10.50 13.62 -10.16
C ASP A 24 9.26 14.46 -10.53
N CYS A 25 8.24 14.49 -9.67
CA CYS A 25 6.99 15.22 -9.96
C CYS A 25 7.25 16.73 -10.12
N PRO A 26 7.06 17.33 -11.31
CA PRO A 26 7.36 18.74 -11.54
C PRO A 26 6.31 19.66 -10.91
N ARG A 27 5.07 19.19 -10.76
CA ARG A 27 3.93 19.96 -10.24
C ARG A 27 3.96 20.16 -8.73
N ARG A 28 4.79 19.40 -8.00
CA ARG A 28 4.88 19.48 -6.54
C ARG A 28 6.11 20.28 -6.11
N PRO A 29 5.97 21.37 -5.36
CA PRO A 29 7.11 22.08 -4.82
C PRO A 29 7.86 21.21 -3.80
N TRP A 30 9.15 21.49 -3.61
CA TRP A 30 10.01 20.71 -2.72
C TRP A 30 9.46 20.58 -1.30
N SER A 31 8.92 21.66 -0.73
CA SER A 31 8.30 21.66 0.60
C SER A 31 7.14 20.66 0.71
N LEU A 32 6.34 20.50 -0.34
CA LEU A 32 5.25 19.53 -0.38
C LEU A 32 5.80 18.09 -0.48
N LYS A 33 6.82 17.85 -1.31
CA LYS A 33 7.50 16.55 -1.40
C LYS A 33 8.06 16.12 -0.05
N GLN A 34 8.71 17.04 0.67
CA GLN A 34 9.24 16.79 2.02
C GLN A 34 8.13 16.43 3.02
N ARG A 35 6.99 17.12 2.97
CA ARG A 35 5.85 16.81 3.85
C ARG A 35 5.28 15.42 3.58
N ILE A 36 5.17 15.02 2.31
CA ILE A 36 4.65 13.71 1.90
C ILE A 36 5.61 12.59 2.32
N LEU A 37 6.91 12.77 2.13
CA LEU A 37 7.95 11.80 2.53
C LEU A 37 8.22 11.77 4.04
N GLY A 38 7.73 12.77 4.78
CA GLY A 38 7.97 12.90 6.20
C GLY A 38 7.24 11.83 7.03
N ARG A 39 7.65 11.68 8.29
CA ARG A 39 7.09 10.70 9.25
C ARG A 39 5.57 10.76 9.43
N HIS A 40 4.97 11.94 9.26
CA HIS A 40 3.52 12.17 9.37
C HIS A 40 2.86 12.42 8.00
N GLY A 41 3.58 12.09 6.92
CA GLY A 41 3.10 12.20 5.55
C GLY A 41 2.31 10.96 5.14
N HIS A 42 2.57 10.49 3.93
CA HIS A 42 1.89 9.35 3.34
C HIS A 42 2.82 8.14 3.21
N LEU A 43 2.25 6.94 3.24
CA LEU A 43 3.05 5.74 2.99
C LEU A 43 3.45 5.65 1.52
N SER A 44 4.72 5.35 1.26
CA SER A 44 5.16 4.91 -0.07
C SER A 44 4.74 3.46 -0.32
N ASN A 45 4.84 2.98 -1.56
CA ASN A 45 4.62 1.58 -1.90
C ASN A 45 5.52 0.64 -1.07
N GLU A 46 6.79 1.02 -0.89
CA GLU A 46 7.78 0.27 -0.11
C GLU A 46 7.45 0.29 1.38
N ALA A 47 7.12 1.47 1.94
CA ALA A 47 6.76 1.58 3.35
C ALA A 47 5.48 0.79 3.66
N ALA A 48 4.52 0.78 2.74
CA ALA A 48 3.31 -0.04 2.85
C ALA A 48 3.65 -1.55 2.82
N ALA A 49 4.56 -1.97 1.94
CA ALA A 49 5.02 -3.35 1.86
C ALA A 49 5.78 -3.80 3.12
N ASP A 50 6.65 -2.96 3.66
CA ASP A 50 7.35 -3.23 4.91
C ASP A 50 6.38 -3.34 6.09
N LEU A 51 5.39 -2.45 6.16
CA LEU A 51 4.31 -2.55 7.14
C LEU A 51 3.50 -3.85 6.99
N ALA A 52 3.19 -4.25 5.75
CA ALA A 52 2.49 -5.51 5.49
C ALA A 52 3.27 -6.71 6.03
N GLN A 53 4.60 -6.68 5.97
CA GLN A 53 5.46 -7.72 6.53
C GLN A 53 5.38 -7.79 8.06
N GLU A 54 5.27 -6.66 8.75
CA GLU A 54 5.20 -6.63 10.23
C GLU A 54 3.87 -7.16 10.79
N VAL A 55 2.79 -6.99 10.02
CA VAL A 55 1.42 -7.37 10.43
C VAL A 55 0.95 -8.69 9.83
N MET A 56 1.71 -9.25 8.88
CA MET A 56 1.40 -10.52 8.23
C MET A 56 1.19 -11.64 9.26
N ASN A 57 0.16 -12.44 9.05
CA ASN A 57 -0.21 -13.56 9.90
C ASN A 57 -0.96 -14.61 9.07
N GLN A 58 -1.26 -15.77 9.67
CA GLN A 58 -1.89 -16.89 8.96
C GLN A 58 -3.38 -16.70 8.69
N ASP A 59 -4.03 -15.78 9.40
CA ASP A 59 -5.46 -15.50 9.29
C ASP A 59 -5.77 -14.44 8.23
N LEU A 60 -4.79 -13.62 7.86
CA LEU A 60 -4.94 -12.63 6.80
C LEU A 60 -5.18 -13.33 5.45
N ARG A 61 -6.31 -13.02 4.81
CA ARG A 61 -6.71 -13.59 3.51
C ARG A 61 -6.75 -12.54 2.41
N HIS A 62 -7.02 -11.28 2.76
CA HIS A 62 -7.19 -10.21 1.79
C HIS A 62 -6.35 -8.99 2.14
N LEU A 63 -5.58 -8.51 1.17
CA LEU A 63 -4.81 -7.26 1.29
C LEU A 63 -5.22 -6.32 0.17
N TYR A 64 -5.67 -5.13 0.55
CA TYR A 64 -6.06 -4.05 -0.35
C TYR A 64 -5.04 -2.92 -0.27
N LEU A 65 -4.60 -2.42 -1.43
CA LEU A 65 -3.84 -1.17 -1.53
C LEU A 65 -4.81 -0.04 -1.87
N GLY A 66 -4.90 0.95 -0.99
CA GLY A 66 -5.77 2.10 -1.12
C GLY A 66 -5.03 3.42 -1.13
N HIS A 67 -5.77 4.49 -1.43
CA HIS A 67 -5.29 5.87 -1.35
C HIS A 67 -4.06 6.17 -2.23
N LEU A 68 -3.98 5.53 -3.41
CA LEU A 68 -2.91 5.78 -4.40
C LEU A 68 -3.02 7.20 -4.97
N SER A 69 -1.91 7.95 -5.02
CA SER A 69 -1.81 9.25 -5.69
C SER A 69 -1.98 9.09 -7.19
N ARG A 70 -2.87 9.88 -7.81
CA ARG A 70 -3.05 9.91 -9.28
C ARG A 70 -1.80 10.38 -10.03
N GLU A 71 -0.97 11.19 -9.37
CA GLU A 71 0.15 11.88 -10.03
C GLU A 71 1.51 11.25 -9.72
N CYS A 72 1.62 10.62 -8.55
CA CYS A 72 2.90 10.12 -8.03
C CYS A 72 2.86 8.62 -7.76
N ASN A 73 1.90 7.90 -8.35
CA ASN A 73 1.85 6.45 -8.28
C ASN A 73 1.19 5.86 -9.52
N GLN A 74 1.32 4.55 -9.68
CA GLN A 74 0.61 3.76 -10.68
C GLN A 74 0.10 2.46 -10.01
N PRO A 75 -1.14 2.02 -10.29
CA PRO A 75 -1.68 0.79 -9.70
C PRO A 75 -0.78 -0.43 -9.90
N ASP A 76 -0.18 -0.58 -11.07
CA ASP A 76 0.71 -1.71 -11.38
C ASP A 76 2.02 -1.66 -10.59
N LEU A 77 2.54 -0.47 -10.32
CA LEU A 77 3.76 -0.29 -9.53
C LEU A 77 3.51 -0.62 -8.06
N ALA A 78 2.43 -0.10 -7.49
CA ALA A 78 2.00 -0.44 -6.13
C ALA A 78 1.75 -1.96 -5.98
N ARG A 79 1.05 -2.56 -6.95
CA ARG A 79 0.83 -4.01 -7.00
C ARG A 79 2.14 -4.77 -7.04
N LYS A 80 3.06 -4.39 -7.92
CA LYS A 80 4.34 -5.08 -8.12
C LYS A 80 5.17 -5.08 -6.83
N VAL A 81 5.38 -3.91 -6.23
CA VAL A 81 6.17 -3.78 -4.99
C VAL A 81 5.57 -4.64 -3.87
N MET A 82 4.25 -4.60 -3.68
CA MET A 82 3.59 -5.41 -2.66
C MET A 82 3.67 -6.91 -2.98
N GLN A 83 3.44 -7.31 -4.23
CA GLN A 83 3.48 -8.72 -4.63
C GLN A 83 4.88 -9.31 -4.45
N GLU A 84 5.93 -8.56 -4.80
CA GLU A 84 7.32 -8.96 -4.56
C GLU A 84 7.57 -9.20 -3.06
N ARG A 85 7.07 -8.31 -2.20
CA ARG A 85 7.16 -8.50 -0.74
C ARG A 85 6.39 -9.71 -0.24
N LEU A 86 5.14 -9.92 -0.69
CA LEU A 86 4.36 -11.11 -0.35
C LEU A 86 5.06 -12.41 -0.77
N ASN A 87 5.66 -12.43 -1.96
CA ASN A 87 6.40 -13.58 -2.48
C ASN A 87 7.64 -13.87 -1.63
N MET A 88 8.41 -12.85 -1.23
CA MET A 88 9.57 -13.00 -0.35
C MET A 88 9.21 -13.60 1.02
N MET A 89 7.99 -13.33 1.51
CA MET A 89 7.49 -13.90 2.76
C MET A 89 6.86 -15.29 2.60
N GLY A 90 6.69 -15.78 1.37
CA GLY A 90 5.93 -17.01 1.09
C GLY A 90 4.42 -16.86 1.38
N ALA A 91 3.88 -15.65 1.42
CA ALA A 91 2.49 -15.35 1.78
C ALA A 91 1.52 -15.51 0.59
N SER A 92 1.59 -16.65 -0.10
CA SER A 92 0.77 -16.95 -1.29
C SER A 92 -0.73 -17.11 -0.97
N HIS A 93 -1.08 -17.29 0.31
CA HIS A 93 -2.46 -17.38 0.80
C HIS A 93 -3.21 -16.05 0.81
N VAL A 94 -2.51 -14.92 0.60
CA VAL A 94 -3.11 -13.58 0.64
C VAL A 94 -3.48 -13.12 -0.76
N LYS A 95 -4.76 -12.76 -0.96
CA LYS A 95 -5.26 -12.16 -2.20
C LYS A 95 -4.98 -10.66 -2.19
N LEU A 96 -4.11 -10.21 -3.10
CA LEU A 96 -3.75 -8.81 -3.27
C LEU A 96 -4.68 -8.09 -4.27
N GLN A 97 -5.30 -7.00 -3.83
CA GLN A 97 -6.13 -6.12 -4.65
C GLN A 97 -5.65 -4.67 -4.56
N VAL A 98 -5.79 -3.92 -5.65
CA VAL A 98 -5.53 -2.48 -5.68
C VAL A 98 -6.86 -1.79 -5.92
N SER A 99 -7.27 -0.94 -4.99
CA SER A 99 -8.54 -0.23 -5.05
C SER A 99 -8.45 0.96 -6.03
N ALA A 100 -9.51 1.16 -6.81
CA ALA A 100 -9.66 2.35 -7.64
C ALA A 100 -10.19 3.54 -6.83
N GLN A 101 -9.96 4.75 -7.31
CA GLN A 101 -10.47 5.96 -6.64
C GLN A 101 -11.91 6.30 -7.03
N ASP A 102 -12.34 5.88 -8.21
CA ASP A 102 -13.60 6.24 -8.85
C ASP A 102 -14.58 5.06 -8.97
N THR A 103 -14.10 3.85 -8.70
CA THR A 103 -14.85 2.62 -8.83
C THR A 103 -14.80 1.85 -7.52
N PRO A 104 -15.95 1.47 -6.92
CA PRO A 104 -15.96 0.65 -5.72
C PRO A 104 -15.38 -0.74 -6.02
N SER A 105 -14.62 -1.29 -5.06
CA SER A 105 -14.24 -2.70 -5.09
C SER A 105 -15.48 -3.59 -4.96
N ALA A 106 -15.38 -4.82 -5.46
CA ALA A 106 -16.44 -5.80 -5.28
C ALA A 106 -16.71 -6.04 -3.78
N THR A 107 -17.98 -6.30 -3.44
CA THR A 107 -18.36 -6.71 -2.08
C THR A 107 -17.59 -7.96 -1.70
N LEU A 108 -16.95 -7.93 -0.52
CA LEU A 108 -16.26 -9.07 0.04
C LEU A 108 -17.14 -9.71 1.12
N GLU A 109 -17.45 -10.98 0.95
CA GLU A 109 -18.08 -11.82 1.97
C GLU A 109 -16.98 -12.53 2.77
N LEU A 110 -17.11 -12.51 4.10
CA LEU A 110 -16.12 -13.04 5.06
C LEU A 110 -16.61 -14.32 5.73
#